data_AF-A0A1C3KNH8-F1
#
_entry.id   AF-A0A1C3KNH8-F1
#
_cell.length_a   1.000
_cell.length_b   1.000
_cell.length_c   1.000
_cell.angle_alpha   90.00
_cell.angle_beta   90.00
_cell.angle_gamma   90.00
#
_symmetry.space_group_name_H-M   'P 1'
#
loop_
_entity.id
_entity.type
_entity.pdbx_description
1 polymer ?
#
loop_
_entity_poly.entity_id
_entity_poly.type
_entity_poly.pdbx_seq_one_letter_code
_entity_poly.pdbx_strand_id
1 'polypeptide(L)'
;MHGRAKGYEHALLTKSQRKDVPLNIRRNKFLDTQNENDVDYIYGLNSVCAVLKKNERELYTVMMNRSIKLDRKIHKHTYNYVLNTIRERNIKTIAMDKRQMDELVGGFPHNDIIMKGSYRYMQHYSSFVKNIDKMANFMSEMKQKGFTIYATCCRDSHTGNNFIELKNAQIGKNEKALIILGNESKGLCEDIIKNSDVCIYINNINNEEIVNTSSLTENSHLIMNSLNVNNVCAIVLYHFISLVP
;
A
#
# COMPACT_ATOMS: atom_id res chain seq x y z
N MET A 1 19.61 14.88 23.95
CA MET A 1 18.49 15.45 24.74
C MET A 1 17.19 14.90 24.17
N HIS A 2 16.47 14.06 24.94
CA HIS A 2 15.23 13.41 24.51
C HIS A 2 14.06 14.40 24.59
N GLY A 3 13.56 14.83 23.43
CA GLY A 3 12.34 15.61 23.35
C GLY A 3 11.14 14.74 23.73
N ARG A 4 10.46 15.10 24.83
CA ARG A 4 9.15 14.54 25.20
C ARG A 4 8.21 14.62 24.00
N ALA A 5 7.64 13.48 23.59
CA ALA A 5 6.53 13.46 22.65
C ALA A 5 5.42 14.40 23.17
N LYS A 6 5.08 15.43 22.40
CA LYS A 6 3.98 16.33 22.73
C LYS A 6 2.68 15.54 22.62
N GLY A 7 2.14 15.13 23.76
CA GLY A 7 0.76 14.64 23.83
C GLY A 7 -0.18 15.82 23.59
N TYR A 8 -0.82 15.87 22.43
CA TYR A 8 -1.92 16.80 22.20
C TYR A 8 -3.26 16.13 22.50
N GLU A 9 -4.13 16.87 23.19
CA GLU A 9 -5.56 16.61 23.24
C GLU A 9 -6.10 16.65 21.82
N HIS A 10 -6.77 15.57 21.43
CA HIS A 10 -7.47 15.46 20.15
C HIS A 10 -8.32 16.70 19.93
N ALA A 11 -8.19 17.32 18.74
CA ALA A 11 -9.18 18.23 18.19
C ALA A 11 -10.46 17.44 17.88
N LEU A 12 -11.12 17.00 18.95
CA LEU A 12 -12.51 16.59 18.99
C LEU A 12 -13.29 17.70 18.30
N LEU A 13 -13.81 17.44 17.10
CA LEU A 13 -14.80 18.30 16.46
C LEU A 13 -15.78 18.78 17.54
N THR A 14 -16.09 20.06 17.64
CA THR A 14 -17.04 20.52 18.67
C THR A 14 -18.35 19.75 18.50
N LYS A 15 -19.08 19.45 19.59
CA LYS A 15 -20.32 18.63 19.55
C LYS A 15 -21.33 19.13 18.49
N SER A 16 -21.29 20.41 18.13
CA SER A 16 -22.12 21.04 17.11
C SER A 16 -21.71 20.75 15.65
N GLN A 17 -20.48 20.31 15.38
CA GLN A 17 -19.99 20.02 14.01
C GLN A 17 -20.09 18.53 13.62
N ARG A 18 -20.56 17.65 14.52
CA ARG A 18 -20.37 16.19 14.39
C ARG A 18 -21.45 15.43 13.62
N LYS A 19 -22.65 15.99 13.41
CA LYS A 19 -23.76 15.24 12.77
C LYS A 19 -23.78 15.34 11.24
N ASP A 20 -23.14 16.35 10.66
CA ASP A 20 -23.34 16.68 9.25
C ASP A 20 -22.10 16.57 8.36
N VAL A 21 -20.97 16.08 8.89
CA VAL A 21 -19.74 15.92 8.10
C VAL A 21 -19.71 14.55 7.42
N PRO A 22 -19.70 14.49 6.07
CA PRO A 22 -19.59 13.25 5.32
C PRO A 22 -18.40 12.37 5.75
N LEU A 23 -18.60 11.05 5.67
CA LEU A 23 -17.63 10.05 6.09
C LEU A 23 -16.27 10.19 5.39
N ASN A 24 -16.26 10.50 4.09
CA ASN A 24 -15.04 10.74 3.32
C ASN A 24 -14.24 11.93 3.86
N ILE A 25 -14.90 13.03 4.24
CA ILE A 25 -14.23 14.20 4.81
C ILE A 25 -13.60 13.84 6.17
N ARG A 26 -14.32 13.08 7.01
CA ARG A 26 -13.78 12.60 8.29
C ARG A 26 -12.56 11.71 8.13
N ARG A 27 -12.58 10.80 7.14
CA ARG A 27 -11.46 9.91 6.82
C ARG A 27 -10.26 10.67 6.31
N ASN A 28 -10.44 11.59 5.37
CA ASN A 28 -9.35 12.39 4.82
C ASN A 28 -8.70 13.23 5.93
N LYS A 29 -9.49 13.93 6.74
CA LYS A 29 -8.96 14.71 7.88
C LYS A 29 -8.15 13.85 8.86
N PHE A 30 -8.61 12.64 9.15
CA PHE A 30 -7.87 11.70 10.01
C PHE A 30 -6.52 11.33 9.38
N LEU A 31 -6.48 10.99 8.08
CA LEU A 31 -5.24 10.66 7.37
C LEU A 31 -4.26 11.83 7.33
N ASP A 32 -4.75 13.05 7.09
CA ASP A 32 -3.93 14.26 7.09
C ASP A 32 -3.30 14.49 8.47
N THR A 33 -4.10 14.37 9.53
CA THR A 33 -3.64 14.53 10.92
C THR A 33 -2.61 13.45 11.29
N GLN A 34 -2.74 12.23 10.75
CA GLN A 34 -1.75 11.18 10.96
C GLN A 34 -0.39 11.54 10.38
N ASN A 35 -0.34 12.11 9.18
CA ASN A 35 0.92 12.48 8.52
C ASN A 35 1.72 13.55 9.28
N GLU A 36 1.08 14.35 10.13
CA GLU A 36 1.73 15.42 10.90
C GLU A 36 2.36 14.96 12.22
N ASN A 37 2.11 13.72 12.65
CA ASN A 37 2.50 13.24 13.98
C ASN A 37 3.37 11.99 13.90
N ASP A 38 4.29 11.78 14.85
CA ASP A 38 5.09 10.54 14.96
C ASP A 38 4.32 9.38 15.61
N VAL A 39 3.00 9.33 15.41
CA VAL A 39 2.10 8.34 16.02
C VAL A 39 1.12 7.77 14.99
N ASP A 40 1.07 6.46 14.94
CA ASP A 40 0.21 5.71 14.03
C ASP A 40 -0.88 4.96 14.81
N TYR A 41 -2.11 4.96 14.26
CA TYR A 41 -3.25 4.22 14.77
C TYR A 41 -3.51 3.01 13.86
N ILE A 42 -3.23 1.82 14.37
CA ILE A 42 -3.48 0.56 13.67
C ILE A 42 -4.88 0.07 13.99
N TYR A 43 -5.66 -0.19 12.95
CA TYR A 43 -7.02 -0.69 13.06
C TYR A 43 -7.31 -1.73 11.97
N GLY A 44 -8.37 -2.50 12.19
CA GLY A 44 -8.69 -3.67 11.36
C GLY A 44 -8.01 -4.92 11.91
N LEU A 45 -8.78 -6.01 12.06
CA LEU A 45 -8.34 -7.20 12.79
C LEU A 45 -7.04 -7.81 12.23
N ASN A 46 -6.88 -7.81 10.90
CA ASN A 46 -5.70 -8.35 10.25
C ASN A 46 -4.45 -7.50 10.52
N SER A 47 -4.56 -6.17 10.41
CA SER A 47 -3.47 -5.23 10.67
C SER A 47 -3.01 -5.31 12.12
N VAL A 48 -3.97 -5.31 13.05
CA VAL A 48 -3.76 -5.49 14.49
C VAL A 48 -3.03 -6.80 14.79
N CYS A 49 -3.49 -7.91 14.20
CA CYS A 49 -2.86 -9.22 14.35
C CYS A 49 -1.43 -9.26 13.77
N ALA A 50 -1.23 -8.68 12.58
CA ALA A 50 0.08 -8.63 11.93
C ALA A 50 1.10 -7.85 12.75
N VAL A 51 0.71 -6.71 13.33
CA VAL A 51 1.57 -5.91 14.21
C VAL A 51 2.00 -6.69 15.44
N LEU A 52 1.06 -7.38 16.10
CA LEU A 52 1.39 -8.22 17.26
C LEU A 52 2.30 -9.39 16.88
N LYS A 53 2.02 -10.08 15.77
CA LYS A 53 2.85 -11.20 15.29
C LYS A 53 4.29 -10.77 15.00
N LYS A 54 4.47 -9.62 14.35
CA LYS A 54 5.78 -9.12 13.98
C LYS A 54 6.55 -8.56 15.18
N ASN A 55 5.88 -7.86 16.09
CA ASN A 55 6.50 -7.26 17.27
C ASN A 55 7.69 -6.33 16.94
N GLU A 56 7.62 -5.62 15.81
CA GLU A 56 8.69 -4.77 15.26
C GLU A 56 8.45 -3.27 15.50
N ARG A 57 7.45 -2.91 16.32
CA ARG A 57 7.10 -1.51 16.62
C ARG A 57 6.63 -1.37 18.06
N GLU A 58 6.87 -0.21 18.65
CA GLU A 58 6.43 0.08 20.00
C GLU A 58 4.93 0.34 20.03
N LEU A 59 4.23 -0.27 20.98
CA LEU A 59 2.80 -0.09 21.21
C LEU A 59 2.59 0.67 22.51
N TYR A 60 2.06 1.89 22.40
CA TYR A 60 1.84 2.77 23.54
C TYR A 60 0.56 2.42 24.29
N THR A 61 -0.52 2.13 23.56
CA THR A 61 -1.83 1.84 24.14
C THR A 61 -2.73 1.09 23.15
N VAL A 62 -3.54 0.16 23.65
CA VAL A 62 -4.62 -0.49 22.89
C VAL A 62 -5.97 0.01 23.39
N MET A 63 -6.79 0.52 22.49
CA MET A 63 -8.16 0.95 22.75
C MET A 63 -9.11 -0.15 22.31
N MET A 64 -9.95 -0.60 23.22
CA MET A 64 -10.86 -1.72 23.00
C MET A 64 -12.29 -1.31 23.29
N ASN A 65 -13.22 -1.82 22.48
CA ASN A 65 -14.64 -1.60 22.74
C ASN A 65 -15.03 -2.28 24.06
N ARG A 66 -15.53 -1.50 25.03
CA ARG A 66 -15.97 -2.00 26.33
C ARG A 66 -17.07 -3.07 26.21
N SER A 67 -17.87 -2.99 25.15
CA SER A 67 -19.03 -3.85 24.90
C SER A 67 -18.77 -4.89 23.80
N ILE A 68 -17.51 -5.29 23.58
CA ILE A 68 -17.17 -6.29 22.57
C ILE A 68 -17.83 -7.64 22.88
N LYS A 69 -18.61 -8.14 21.93
CA LYS A 69 -19.28 -9.46 22.01
C LYS A 69 -18.46 -10.51 21.25
N LEU A 70 -17.48 -11.11 21.92
CA LEU A 70 -16.53 -12.07 21.33
C LEU A 70 -17.22 -13.34 20.81
N ASP A 71 -18.28 -13.77 21.48
CA ASP A 71 -19.14 -14.90 21.11
C ASP A 71 -19.76 -14.73 19.71
N ARG A 72 -20.00 -13.48 19.29
CA ARG A 72 -20.61 -13.13 17.99
C ARG A 72 -19.59 -12.87 16.88
N LYS A 73 -18.29 -12.96 17.15
CA LYS A 73 -17.25 -12.72 16.14
C LYS A 73 -17.04 -13.96 15.27
N ILE A 74 -16.89 -13.76 13.97
CA ILE A 74 -16.58 -14.83 13.01
C ILE A 74 -15.15 -15.34 13.24
N HIS A 75 -14.16 -14.44 13.35
CA HIS A 75 -12.75 -14.78 13.48
C HIS A 75 -12.29 -14.95 14.95
N LYS A 76 -12.98 -15.79 15.73
CA LYS A 76 -12.74 -15.96 17.19
C LYS A 76 -11.29 -16.27 17.52
N HIS A 77 -10.65 -17.17 16.77
CA HIS A 77 -9.24 -17.53 16.99
C HIS A 77 -8.31 -16.31 16.89
N THR A 78 -8.53 -15.43 15.90
CA THR A 78 -7.72 -14.21 15.75
C THR A 78 -7.95 -13.23 16.89
N TYR A 79 -9.20 -13.03 17.32
CA TYR A 79 -9.47 -12.21 18.51
C TYR A 79 -8.80 -12.77 19.76
N ASN A 80 -8.91 -14.09 20.00
CA ASN A 80 -8.28 -14.73 21.15
C ASN A 80 -6.76 -14.56 21.12
N TYR A 81 -6.12 -14.75 19.97
CA TYR A 81 -4.69 -14.49 19.80
C TYR A 81 -4.33 -13.04 20.15
N VAL A 82 -5.06 -12.07 19.59
CA VAL A 82 -4.83 -10.64 19.83
C VAL A 82 -4.94 -10.31 21.32
N LEU A 83 -6.04 -10.73 21.97
CA LEU A 83 -6.33 -10.43 23.36
C LEU A 83 -5.34 -11.09 24.33
N ASN A 84 -4.98 -12.35 24.06
CA ASN A 84 -3.98 -13.05 24.88
C ASN A 84 -2.61 -12.41 24.72
N THR A 85 -2.19 -12.08 23.49
CA THR A 85 -0.90 -11.44 23.24
C THR A 85 -0.80 -10.06 23.92
N ILE A 86 -1.88 -9.27 23.89
CA ILE A 86 -1.95 -7.97 24.60
C ILE A 86 -1.74 -8.16 26.11
N ARG A 87 -2.40 -9.17 26.70
CA ARG A 87 -2.29 -9.50 28.12
C ARG A 87 -0.90 -10.00 28.49
N GLU A 88 -0.38 -10.97 27.73
CA GLU A 88 0.94 -11.58 27.94
C GLU A 88 2.07 -10.55 27.86
N ARG A 89 1.98 -9.60 26.92
CA ARG A 89 2.95 -8.52 26.75
C ARG A 89 2.70 -7.32 27.69
N ASN A 90 1.69 -7.41 28.54
CA ASN A 90 1.29 -6.35 29.47
C ASN A 90 1.13 -4.97 28.79
N ILE A 91 0.52 -4.95 27.59
CA ILE A 91 0.33 -3.71 26.83
C ILE A 91 -0.81 -2.93 27.47
N LYS A 92 -0.60 -1.63 27.72
CA LYS A 92 -1.61 -0.74 28.30
C LYS A 92 -2.90 -0.76 27.49
N THR A 93 -4.03 -1.02 28.13
CA THR A 93 -5.36 -1.03 27.48
C THR A 93 -6.28 0.06 28.03
N ILE A 94 -7.13 0.63 27.16
CA ILE A 94 -8.20 1.57 27.52
C ILE A 94 -9.52 1.05 26.94
N ALA A 95 -10.57 1.01 27.77
CA ALA A 95 -11.90 0.65 27.34
C ALA A 95 -12.69 1.88 26.84
N MET A 96 -13.14 1.86 25.59
CA MET A 96 -13.88 2.94 24.94
C MET A 96 -15.25 2.48 24.44
N ASP A 97 -16.15 3.43 24.21
CA ASP A 97 -17.41 3.14 23.53
C ASP A 97 -17.20 3.10 22.02
N LYS A 98 -17.93 2.23 21.31
CA LYS A 98 -17.80 2.07 19.84
C LYS A 98 -17.84 3.40 19.09
N ARG A 99 -18.76 4.29 19.46
CA ARG A 99 -18.88 5.61 18.83
C ARG A 99 -17.60 6.46 18.98
N GLN A 100 -16.96 6.42 20.15
CA GLN A 100 -15.72 7.15 20.37
C GLN A 100 -14.59 6.58 19.52
N MET A 101 -14.56 5.26 19.34
CA MET A 101 -13.61 4.58 18.45
C MET A 101 -13.84 4.98 16.97
N ASP A 102 -15.10 4.98 16.52
CA ASP A 102 -15.47 5.46 15.18
C ASP A 102 -15.06 6.93 14.96
N GLU A 103 -15.22 7.78 15.97
CA GLU A 103 -14.76 9.18 15.93
C GLU A 103 -13.23 9.27 15.87
N LEU A 104 -12.53 8.47 16.67
CA LEU A 104 -11.06 8.48 16.78
C LEU A 104 -10.37 8.17 15.45
N VAL A 105 -10.86 7.18 14.70
CA VAL A 105 -10.26 6.76 13.42
C VAL A 105 -11.08 7.22 12.22
N GLY A 106 -11.77 8.35 12.31
CA GLY A 106 -12.48 8.95 11.17
C GLY A 106 -13.56 8.06 10.52
N GLY A 107 -14.06 7.03 11.23
CA GLY A 107 -15.03 6.06 10.73
C GLY A 107 -14.42 4.94 9.88
N PHE A 108 -13.11 4.69 9.99
CA PHE A 108 -12.51 3.48 9.44
C PHE A 108 -12.94 2.22 10.22
N PRO A 109 -13.21 1.09 9.54
CA PRO A 109 -13.57 -0.16 10.21
C PRO A 109 -12.45 -0.64 11.14
N HIS A 110 -12.67 -0.53 12.44
CA HIS A 110 -11.66 -0.88 13.44
C HIS A 110 -11.86 -2.26 14.09
N ASN A 111 -12.99 -2.92 13.85
CA ASN A 111 -13.28 -4.24 14.41
C ASN A 111 -13.10 -4.31 15.95
N ASP A 112 -13.59 -3.28 16.65
CA ASP A 112 -13.57 -3.17 18.12
C ASP A 112 -12.19 -3.10 18.80
N ILE A 113 -11.09 -3.00 18.03
CA ILE A 113 -9.73 -2.90 18.55
C ILE A 113 -8.94 -1.86 17.73
N ILE A 114 -8.31 -0.90 18.42
CA ILE A 114 -7.41 0.09 17.82
C ILE A 114 -6.11 0.07 18.62
N MET A 115 -4.97 -0.01 17.97
CA MET A 115 -3.67 0.13 18.61
C MET A 115 -3.08 1.50 18.29
N LYS A 116 -2.49 2.16 19.27
CA LYS A 116 -1.70 3.38 19.11
C LYS A 116 -0.23 3.03 19.34
N GLY A 117 0.63 3.35 18.39
CA GLY A 117 2.04 3.00 18.47
C GLY A 117 2.94 3.89 17.62
N SER A 118 4.24 3.61 17.64
CA SER A 118 5.22 4.28 16.79
C SER A 118 4.97 3.94 15.32
N TYR A 119 5.30 4.86 14.40
CA TYR A 119 5.38 4.52 12.98
C TYR A 119 6.42 3.41 12.76
N ARG A 120 6.16 2.57 11.76
CA ARG A 120 7.20 1.71 11.20
C ARG A 120 7.82 2.44 10.02
N TYR A 121 9.01 2.98 10.22
CA TYR A 121 9.82 3.44 9.10
C TYR A 121 10.57 2.27 8.50
N MET A 122 10.73 2.28 7.18
CA MET A 122 11.72 1.43 6.55
C MET A 122 13.10 1.87 7.05
N GLN A 123 13.84 0.96 7.69
CA GLN A 123 15.22 1.24 8.08
C GLN A 123 16.01 1.62 6.82
N HIS A 124 16.84 2.65 6.92
CA HIS A 124 17.56 3.21 5.78
C HIS A 124 16.64 3.69 4.64
N TYR A 125 15.37 4.05 4.89
CA TYR A 125 14.50 4.68 3.89
C TYR A 125 15.17 5.86 3.20
N SER A 126 15.98 6.63 3.94
CA SER A 126 16.73 7.73 3.36
C SER A 126 17.72 7.32 2.28
N SER A 127 18.29 6.13 2.40
CA SER A 127 19.18 5.49 1.41
C SER A 127 18.43 4.97 0.19
N PHE A 128 17.09 5.01 0.19
CA PHE A 128 16.26 4.61 -0.94
C PHE A 128 15.41 5.75 -1.50
N VAL A 129 14.95 6.72 -0.69
CA VAL A 129 13.88 7.63 -1.10
C VAL A 129 14.02 9.09 -0.62
N LYS A 130 14.73 9.42 0.48
CA LYS A 130 14.72 10.81 1.03
C LYS A 130 15.31 11.88 0.11
N ASN A 131 16.16 11.51 -0.85
CA ASN A 131 16.83 12.44 -1.76
C ASN A 131 16.58 12.10 -3.24
N ILE A 132 15.44 11.50 -3.58
CA ILE A 132 15.03 11.37 -4.99
C ILE A 132 14.50 12.72 -5.46
N ASP A 133 15.37 13.73 -5.54
CA ASP A 133 15.02 14.97 -6.23
C ASP A 133 14.94 14.73 -7.75
N LYS A 134 15.48 13.59 -8.24
CA LYS A 134 15.35 13.11 -9.62
C LYS A 134 15.36 11.58 -9.68
N MET A 135 14.30 10.98 -10.25
CA MET A 135 14.19 9.52 -10.47
C MET A 135 15.39 8.96 -11.26
N ALA A 136 15.96 9.75 -12.17
CA ALA A 136 17.16 9.38 -12.92
C ALA A 136 18.38 9.09 -12.01
N ASN A 137 18.59 9.88 -10.96
CA ASN A 137 19.70 9.65 -10.02
C ASN A 137 19.48 8.35 -9.23
N PHE A 138 18.25 8.09 -8.80
CA PHE A 138 17.89 6.86 -8.12
C PHE A 138 18.12 5.64 -9.01
N MET A 139 17.66 5.67 -10.26
CA MET A 139 17.89 4.60 -11.22
C MET A 139 19.39 4.37 -11.45
N SER A 140 20.18 5.44 -11.63
CA SER A 140 21.64 5.34 -11.78
C SER A 140 22.31 4.68 -10.56
N GLU A 141 21.94 5.09 -9.35
CA GLU A 141 22.46 4.51 -8.11
C GLU A 141 22.09 3.02 -7.97
N MET A 142 20.86 2.66 -8.32
CA MET A 142 20.41 1.27 -8.27
C MET A 142 21.17 0.40 -9.28
N LYS A 143 21.43 0.89 -10.49
CA LYS A 143 22.30 0.21 -11.46
C LYS A 143 23.72 0.02 -10.93
N GLN A 144 24.31 1.06 -10.31
CA GLN A 144 25.63 0.94 -9.67
C GLN A 144 25.67 -0.10 -8.55
N LYS A 145 24.55 -0.33 -7.86
CA LYS A 145 24.39 -1.39 -6.83
C LYS A 145 24.08 -2.78 -7.41
N GLY A 146 24.08 -2.91 -8.74
CA GLY A 146 23.87 -4.15 -9.48
C GLY A 146 22.40 -4.53 -9.69
N PHE A 147 21.47 -3.56 -9.65
CA PHE A 147 20.07 -3.82 -10.00
C PHE A 147 19.84 -3.68 -11.50
N THR A 148 19.13 -4.65 -12.08
CA THR A 148 18.50 -4.53 -13.40
C THR A 148 17.16 -3.81 -13.24
N ILE A 149 16.91 -2.77 -14.04
CA ILE A 149 15.70 -1.96 -13.94
C ILE A 149 14.68 -2.39 -15.00
N TYR A 150 13.52 -2.84 -14.52
CA TYR A 150 12.35 -3.19 -15.33
C TYR A 150 11.28 -2.09 -15.20
N ALA A 151 10.80 -1.56 -16.31
CA ALA A 151 9.71 -0.60 -16.34
C ALA A 151 8.46 -1.19 -17.01
N THR A 152 7.28 -1.03 -16.41
CA THR A 152 6.02 -1.44 -17.05
C THR A 152 5.48 -0.35 -17.97
N CYS A 153 5.11 -0.70 -19.19
CA CYS A 153 4.48 0.22 -20.14
C CYS A 153 3.48 -0.49 -21.05
N CYS A 154 2.70 0.29 -21.79
CA CYS A 154 1.73 -0.24 -22.75
C CYS A 154 2.43 -0.64 -24.05
N ARG A 155 1.79 -1.53 -24.84
CA ARG A 155 2.32 -1.99 -26.13
C ARG A 155 2.58 -0.85 -27.11
N ASP A 156 1.63 0.05 -27.23
CA ASP A 156 1.68 1.12 -28.23
C ASP A 156 2.56 2.31 -27.82
N SER A 157 3.11 2.30 -26.61
CA SER A 157 3.93 3.41 -26.12
C SER A 157 5.39 3.41 -26.59
N HIS A 158 5.91 2.32 -27.21
CA HIS A 158 7.33 2.23 -27.57
C HIS A 158 7.67 1.43 -28.83
N THR A 159 8.75 1.86 -29.49
CA THR A 159 9.43 1.21 -30.64
C THR A 159 10.90 0.88 -30.35
N GLY A 160 11.34 0.93 -29.10
CA GLY A 160 12.73 0.70 -28.71
C GLY A 160 13.11 -0.79 -28.57
N ASN A 161 14.40 -1.11 -28.73
CA ASN A 161 14.92 -2.49 -28.73
C ASN A 161 14.84 -3.20 -27.37
N ASN A 162 14.61 -2.49 -26.28
CA ASN A 162 14.56 -3.06 -24.93
C ASN A 162 13.11 -3.39 -24.49
N PHE A 163 12.21 -3.57 -25.45
CA PHE A 163 10.79 -3.73 -25.23
C PHE A 163 10.35 -5.19 -25.42
N ILE A 164 9.88 -5.85 -24.37
CA ILE A 164 9.53 -7.27 -24.40
C ILE A 164 8.19 -7.56 -23.71
N GLU A 165 7.52 -8.62 -24.16
CA GLU A 165 6.35 -9.15 -23.46
C GLU A 165 6.78 -9.77 -22.13
N LEU A 166 5.98 -9.61 -21.07
CA LEU A 166 6.28 -10.11 -19.73
C LEU A 166 6.66 -11.59 -19.73
N LYS A 167 5.99 -12.42 -20.55
CA LYS A 167 6.27 -13.87 -20.64
C LYS A 167 7.72 -14.20 -21.01
N ASN A 168 8.40 -13.28 -21.69
CA ASN A 168 9.79 -13.40 -22.12
C ASN A 168 10.78 -12.74 -21.15
N ALA A 169 10.28 -11.99 -20.16
CA ALA A 169 11.12 -11.38 -19.13
C ALA A 169 11.52 -12.44 -18.08
N GLN A 170 12.78 -12.42 -17.67
CA GLN A 170 13.31 -13.32 -16.65
C GLN A 170 14.19 -12.52 -15.68
N ILE A 171 14.25 -12.98 -14.42
CA ILE A 171 15.18 -12.49 -13.40
C ILE A 171 15.94 -13.73 -12.91
N GLY A 172 17.26 -13.71 -13.03
CA GLY A 172 18.12 -14.78 -12.56
C GLY A 172 18.08 -14.93 -11.03
N LYS A 173 18.36 -16.14 -10.52
CA LYS A 173 18.26 -16.48 -9.08
C LYS A 173 19.03 -15.56 -8.12
N ASN A 174 20.12 -14.96 -8.60
CA ASN A 174 20.98 -14.07 -7.81
C ASN A 174 20.98 -12.62 -8.35
N GLU A 175 20.12 -12.31 -9.31
CA GLU A 175 20.01 -10.97 -9.86
C GLU A 175 19.16 -10.10 -8.94
N LYS A 176 19.53 -8.83 -8.87
CA LYS A 176 18.73 -7.82 -8.17
C LYS A 176 17.87 -7.12 -9.21
N ALA A 177 16.59 -7.00 -8.96
CA ALA A 177 15.67 -6.32 -9.87
C ALA A 177 14.99 -5.13 -9.18
N LEU A 178 14.90 -4.02 -9.89
CA LEU A 178 14.06 -2.88 -9.55
C LEU A 178 12.91 -2.84 -10.58
N ILE A 179 11.69 -3.07 -10.12
CA ILE A 179 10.50 -3.00 -10.98
C ILE A 179 9.79 -1.68 -10.72
N ILE A 180 9.61 -0.88 -11.76
CA ILE A 180 8.96 0.43 -11.71
C ILE A 180 7.59 0.33 -12.38
N LEU A 181 6.54 0.63 -11.61
CA LEU A 181 5.15 0.62 -12.08
C LEU A 181 4.67 2.04 -12.38
N GLY A 182 3.96 2.19 -13.50
CA GLY A 182 3.35 3.46 -13.90
C GLY A 182 2.19 3.89 -13.01
N ASN A 183 1.91 5.18 -12.96
CA ASN A 183 0.68 5.69 -12.38
C ASN A 183 -0.52 5.25 -13.24
N GLU A 184 -1.65 4.88 -12.62
CA GLU A 184 -2.84 4.40 -13.33
C GLU A 184 -3.32 5.32 -14.46
N SER A 185 -3.21 6.64 -14.27
CA SER A 185 -3.70 7.63 -15.23
C SER A 185 -2.64 8.13 -16.21
N LYS A 186 -1.37 8.13 -15.82
CA LYS A 186 -0.29 8.79 -16.58
C LYS A 186 0.78 7.83 -17.11
N GLY A 187 0.81 6.59 -16.64
CA GLY A 187 1.89 5.66 -16.92
C GLY A 187 3.22 6.11 -16.29
N LEU A 188 4.32 5.71 -16.92
CA LEU A 188 5.67 6.17 -16.60
C LEU A 188 6.06 7.33 -17.53
N CYS A 189 6.85 8.28 -17.03
CA CYS A 189 7.40 9.31 -17.90
C CYS A 189 8.49 8.73 -18.83
N GLU A 190 8.70 9.37 -19.97
CA GLU A 190 9.68 8.92 -20.98
C GLU A 190 11.09 8.76 -20.41
N ASP A 191 11.49 9.61 -19.47
CA ASP A 191 12.83 9.54 -18.86
C ASP A 191 13.03 8.24 -18.09
N ILE A 192 12.03 7.76 -17.35
CA ILE A 192 12.11 6.46 -16.67
C ILE A 192 12.24 5.34 -17.69
N ILE A 193 11.45 5.40 -18.75
CA ILE A 193 11.42 4.36 -19.77
C ILE A 193 12.77 4.30 -20.51
N LYS A 194 13.28 5.44 -20.98
CA LYS A 194 14.58 5.55 -21.69
C LYS A 194 15.76 5.09 -20.83
N ASN A 195 15.68 5.27 -19.51
CA ASN A 195 16.75 4.88 -18.59
C ASN A 195 16.59 3.47 -18.01
N SER A 196 15.50 2.76 -18.33
CA SER A 196 15.28 1.39 -17.87
C SER A 196 16.07 0.38 -18.72
N ASP A 197 16.52 -0.70 -18.10
CA ASP A 197 17.26 -1.75 -18.83
C ASP A 197 16.31 -2.60 -19.67
N VAL A 198 15.10 -2.86 -19.14
CA VAL A 198 14.05 -3.62 -19.82
C VAL A 198 12.71 -2.92 -19.64
N CYS A 199 11.94 -2.79 -20.71
CA CYS A 199 10.57 -2.33 -20.71
C CYS A 199 9.64 -3.52 -20.96
N ILE A 200 8.78 -3.82 -20.00
CA ILE A 200 7.88 -4.97 -20.02
C ILE A 200 6.44 -4.53 -20.26
N TYR A 201 5.72 -5.27 -21.11
CA TYR A 201 4.28 -5.11 -21.28
C TYR A 201 3.54 -6.44 -21.06
N ILE A 202 2.29 -6.34 -20.63
CA ILE A 202 1.39 -7.48 -20.50
C ILE A 202 0.51 -7.48 -21.75
N ASN A 203 0.57 -8.55 -22.54
CA ASN A 203 -0.24 -8.66 -23.74
C ASN A 203 -1.72 -8.84 -23.35
N ASN A 204 -2.62 -8.22 -24.12
CA ASN A 204 -4.06 -8.42 -23.99
C ASN A 204 -4.54 -9.26 -25.18
N ILE A 205 -5.55 -10.12 -24.96
CA ILE A 205 -6.15 -11.01 -25.96
C ILE A 205 -6.61 -10.22 -27.20
N ASN A 206 -7.07 -8.98 -27.02
CA ASN A 206 -7.54 -8.13 -28.12
C ASN A 206 -6.41 -7.45 -28.92
N ASN A 207 -5.14 -7.64 -28.56
CA ASN A 207 -4.01 -7.04 -29.29
C ASN A 207 -3.47 -7.96 -30.40
N GLU A 208 -4.00 -9.17 -30.55
CA GLU A 208 -3.60 -10.13 -31.60
C GLU A 208 -4.55 -10.16 -32.81
N GLU A 209 -5.75 -9.59 -32.68
CA GLU A 209 -6.66 -9.41 -33.80
C GLU A 209 -6.73 -7.94 -34.19
N ILE A 210 -6.09 -7.59 -35.31
CA ILE A 210 -6.72 -6.67 -36.25
C ILE A 210 -8.06 -7.35 -36.59
N VAL A 211 -9.09 -7.08 -35.80
CA VAL A 211 -10.44 -7.55 -36.10
C VAL A 211 -10.72 -7.04 -37.51
N ASN A 212 -10.84 -7.97 -38.46
CA ASN A 212 -11.20 -7.66 -39.85
C ASN A 212 -12.44 -6.77 -39.81
N THR A 213 -12.26 -5.49 -40.10
CA THR A 213 -13.26 -4.43 -39.93
C THR A 213 -14.30 -4.47 -41.05
N SER A 214 -14.99 -5.59 -41.21
CA SER A 214 -16.13 -5.71 -42.13
C SER A 214 -17.47 -5.86 -41.42
N SER A 215 -17.52 -5.97 -40.09
CA SER A 215 -18.81 -6.02 -39.36
C SER A 215 -18.73 -5.49 -37.92
N LEU A 216 -18.30 -4.25 -37.72
CA LEU A 216 -18.25 -3.66 -36.39
C LEU A 216 -19.20 -2.46 -36.26
N THR A 217 -20.22 -2.65 -35.42
CA THR A 217 -21.06 -1.60 -34.86
C THR A 217 -20.21 -0.64 -34.03
N GLU A 218 -20.66 0.60 -33.88
CA GLU A 218 -19.93 1.79 -33.37
C GLU A 218 -19.21 1.65 -31.99
N ASN A 219 -19.28 0.50 -31.31
CA ASN A 219 -18.64 0.21 -30.02
C ASN A 219 -17.34 -0.61 -30.09
N SER A 220 -16.79 -0.85 -31.29
CA SER A 220 -15.64 -1.75 -31.48
C SER A 220 -14.25 -1.18 -31.18
N HIS A 221 -14.15 0.09 -30.77
CA HIS A 221 -12.86 0.74 -30.51
C HIS A 221 -12.48 0.82 -29.03
N LEU A 222 -13.13 0.02 -28.16
CA LEU A 222 -12.72 -0.05 -26.75
C LEU A 222 -11.48 -0.95 -26.61
N ILE A 223 -10.32 -0.41 -27.01
CA ILE A 223 -9.04 -1.05 -26.79
C ILE A 223 -8.72 -0.91 -25.30
N MET A 224 -8.95 -1.98 -24.53
CA MET A 224 -8.62 -2.04 -23.11
C MET A 224 -7.11 -2.22 -22.94
N ASN A 225 -6.37 -1.12 -23.03
CA ASN A 225 -4.91 -1.09 -23.00
C ASN A 225 -4.31 -0.93 -21.60
N SER A 226 -5.12 -0.98 -20.53
CA SER A 226 -4.66 -0.74 -19.17
C SER A 226 -5.29 -1.71 -18.18
N LEU A 227 -4.50 -2.10 -17.18
CA LEU A 227 -4.92 -2.89 -16.02
C LEU A 227 -4.72 -2.03 -14.77
N ASN A 228 -5.52 -2.28 -13.74
CA ASN A 228 -5.31 -1.68 -12.43
C ASN A 228 -3.85 -1.94 -11.95
N VAL A 229 -3.19 -0.94 -11.36
CA VAL A 229 -1.76 -1.06 -10.99
C VAL A 229 -1.51 -2.19 -10.00
N ASN A 230 -2.46 -2.50 -9.10
CA ASN A 230 -2.34 -3.65 -8.20
C ASN A 230 -2.39 -4.97 -8.96
N ASN A 231 -3.22 -5.08 -10.00
CA ASN A 231 -3.28 -6.28 -10.84
C ASN A 231 -1.99 -6.44 -11.65
N VAL A 232 -1.45 -5.35 -12.22
CA VAL A 232 -0.15 -5.37 -12.90
C VAL A 232 0.95 -5.82 -11.92
N CYS A 233 1.00 -5.22 -10.72
CA CYS A 233 1.95 -5.58 -9.68
C CYS A 233 1.87 -7.08 -9.35
N ALA A 234 0.66 -7.60 -9.12
CA ALA A 234 0.44 -9.01 -8.82
C ALA A 234 0.89 -9.94 -9.94
N ILE A 235 0.53 -9.64 -11.20
CA ILE A 235 0.90 -10.44 -12.37
C ILE A 235 2.42 -10.46 -12.55
N VAL A 236 3.07 -9.30 -12.50
CA VAL A 236 4.52 -9.17 -12.68
C VAL A 236 5.28 -9.88 -11.56
N LEU A 237 4.89 -9.68 -10.30
CA LEU A 237 5.51 -10.36 -9.17
C LEU A 237 5.31 -11.88 -9.24
N TYR A 238 4.09 -12.34 -9.55
CA TYR A 238 3.80 -13.76 -9.69
C TYR A 238 4.63 -14.41 -10.80
N HIS A 239 4.74 -13.74 -11.96
CA HIS A 239 5.55 -14.20 -13.09
C HIS A 239 7.01 -14.40 -12.65
N PHE A 240 7.62 -13.40 -12.03
CA PHE A 240 9.02 -13.50 -11.62
C PHE A 240 9.24 -14.50 -10.48
N ILE A 241 8.35 -14.57 -9.49
CA ILE A 241 8.48 -15.54 -8.38
C ILE A 241 8.32 -16.98 -8.87
N SER A 242 7.41 -17.22 -9.83
CA SER A 242 7.15 -18.57 -10.37
C SER A 242 8.31 -19.12 -11.22
N LEU A 243 9.20 -18.23 -11.70
CA LEU A 243 10.37 -18.59 -12.50
C LEU A 243 11.64 -18.78 -11.66
N VAL A 244 11.64 -18.46 -10.36
CA VAL A 244 12.77 -18.68 -9.46
C VAL A 244 12.61 -20.07 -8.80
N PRO A 245 13.45 -21.06 -9.16
CA PRO A 245 13.40 -22.40 -8.56
C PRO A 245 13.93 -22.46 -7.12
#